data_AF-A0A0G4G6H0-F1
#
_entry.id   AF-A0A0G4G6H0-F1
#
_cell.length_a   1.000
_cell.length_b   1.000
_cell.length_c   1.000
_cell.angle_alpha   90.00
_cell.angle_beta   90.00
_cell.angle_gamma   90.00
#
_symmetry.space_group_name_H-M   'P 1'
#
loop_
_entity.id
_entity.type
_entity.pdbx_description
1 polymer ?
#
loop_
_entity_poly.entity_id
_entity_poly.type
_entity_poly.pdbx_seq_one_letter_code
_entity_poly.pdbx_strand_id
1 'polypeptide(L)'
;MLRFLAFLALAFIVACAGDDAPPTNDAPPAVDLVEGLDQLQGLSFTNATEPDAPLRMLKAKSFRHLFKKSKKSNKKGTLRFLAQKKKIYVGAAINQWNLKKAQYMNTVAREFSMIVAENECKMNNIVTPKKQYNYGTCDRILNVAKKNGQEMRFHALVWYRAAPKVLQAESKAKVAASLKKFCTTVTKRYVAKGVRWFDVVNEAFADKQPKNSINKPSWRKAWPYTKLPNWAEVSLRAAAKGAGKKRKQTRLMYNDYGIESMKGYMKGKSDAVFWMAKTFKKRKIPLDGIGFQTHINMNFKDFDGVRKNIQRLGKLGYEVQFTEVDVSCGFFNPAGKWIKCKKWTKVQQNMQANIYKTLMRICLQSPNCTAFVMWGVTDSVTWLNNDHPHIFDRKYKKKPAYHALTAALK
;
A
#
# COMPACT_ATOMS: atom_id res chain seq x y z
N MET A 1 10.20 -40.06 3.81
CA MET A 1 11.07 -38.87 3.65
C MET A 1 12.56 -39.22 3.48
N LEU A 2 12.91 -40.44 3.04
CA LEU A 2 14.31 -40.86 2.79
C LEU A 2 14.49 -41.61 1.44
N ARG A 3 13.64 -41.32 0.45
CA ARG A 3 13.78 -41.80 -0.94
C ARG A 3 13.61 -40.70 -2.01
N PHE A 4 13.54 -39.43 -1.58
CA PHE A 4 13.43 -38.26 -2.47
C PHE A 4 14.72 -37.42 -2.53
N LEU A 5 15.77 -37.84 -1.84
CA LEU A 5 17.07 -37.15 -1.78
C LEU A 5 18.13 -37.73 -2.73
N ALA A 6 17.81 -38.81 -3.48
CA ALA A 6 18.75 -39.44 -4.42
C ALA A 6 18.61 -38.95 -5.88
N PHE A 7 17.56 -38.21 -6.22
CA PHE A 7 17.32 -37.74 -7.60
C PHE A 7 17.76 -36.29 -7.88
N LEU A 8 18.28 -35.57 -6.88
CA LEU A 8 18.73 -34.18 -7.01
C LEU A 8 20.26 -34.02 -6.99
N ALA A 9 21.02 -35.11 -6.86
CA ALA A 9 22.49 -35.09 -6.82
C ALA A 9 23.17 -35.31 -8.19
N LEU A 10 22.43 -35.64 -9.25
CA LEU A 10 23.02 -35.92 -10.58
C LEU A 10 22.87 -34.77 -11.60
N ALA A 11 22.19 -33.67 -11.24
CA ALA A 11 21.99 -32.52 -12.14
C ALA A 11 22.92 -31.32 -11.85
N PHE A 12 23.92 -31.49 -10.98
CA PHE A 12 24.83 -30.42 -10.54
C PHE A 12 26.31 -30.62 -10.91
N ILE A 13 26.64 -31.63 -11.71
CA ILE A 13 28.01 -31.91 -12.18
C ILE A 13 28.06 -31.91 -13.72
N VAL A 14 27.52 -30.90 -14.40
CA VAL A 14 27.81 -30.65 -15.84
C VAL A 14 27.72 -29.16 -16.22
N ALA A 15 28.07 -28.23 -15.32
CA ALA A 15 28.06 -26.80 -15.68
C ALA A 15 29.22 -26.01 -15.07
N CYS A 16 30.39 -26.65 -14.94
CA CYS A 16 31.66 -26.02 -14.56
C CYS A 16 32.80 -26.59 -15.42
N ALA A 17 32.92 -26.10 -16.65
CA ALA A 17 34.09 -26.06 -17.54
C ALA A 17 33.52 -25.53 -18.88
N GLY A 18 33.89 -24.37 -19.41
CA GLY A 18 35.25 -24.01 -19.85
C GLY A 18 35.36 -24.37 -21.34
N ASP A 19 35.43 -23.36 -22.21
CA ASP A 19 35.44 -23.47 -23.68
C ASP A 19 36.60 -24.33 -24.23
N ASP A 20 36.42 -24.84 -25.47
CA ASP A 20 37.38 -25.51 -26.39
C ASP A 20 37.45 -27.06 -26.44
N ALA A 21 36.62 -27.69 -27.31
CA ALA A 21 36.91 -28.94 -28.06
C ALA A 21 35.83 -29.26 -29.15
N PRO A 22 36.18 -29.88 -30.31
CA PRO A 22 35.34 -29.98 -31.53
C PRO A 22 34.31 -31.12 -31.51
N PRO A 23 33.32 -31.15 -32.46
CA PRO A 23 32.13 -31.97 -32.33
C PRO A 23 32.41 -33.42 -32.76
N THR A 24 31.99 -34.39 -31.95
CA THR A 24 31.89 -35.79 -32.38
C THR A 24 30.43 -36.20 -32.46
N ASN A 25 30.06 -36.70 -33.64
CA ASN A 25 28.76 -37.30 -33.95
C ASN A 25 28.63 -38.60 -33.18
N ASP A 26 27.72 -38.65 -32.18
CA ASP A 26 27.05 -39.87 -31.74
C ASP A 26 25.90 -39.47 -30.79
N ALA A 27 24.72 -39.22 -31.37
CA ALA A 27 23.48 -39.02 -30.62
C ALA A 27 22.59 -40.27 -30.76
N PRO A 28 22.19 -40.95 -29.66
CA PRO A 28 21.14 -41.96 -29.72
C PRO A 28 19.75 -41.29 -29.93
N PRO A 29 18.80 -41.99 -30.56
CA PRO A 29 17.60 -41.38 -31.13
C PRO A 29 16.61 -40.85 -30.08
N ALA A 30 15.93 -39.77 -30.46
CA ALA A 30 14.89 -39.11 -29.69
C ALA A 30 13.68 -40.04 -29.45
N VAL A 31 13.32 -40.22 -28.17
CA VAL A 31 12.07 -40.87 -27.78
C VAL A 31 10.96 -39.82 -27.78
N ASP A 32 9.95 -40.08 -28.61
CA ASP A 32 8.71 -39.32 -28.75
C ASP A 32 8.00 -39.18 -27.38
N LEU A 33 7.83 -37.94 -26.91
CA LEU A 33 7.04 -37.61 -25.72
C LEU A 33 5.62 -37.21 -26.13
N VAL A 34 4.89 -38.14 -26.73
CA VAL A 34 3.44 -38.02 -26.95
C VAL A 34 2.74 -39.31 -26.53
N GLU A 35 2.90 -39.69 -25.27
CA GLU A 35 1.97 -40.61 -24.59
C GLU A 35 2.22 -40.48 -23.07
N GLY A 36 1.35 -39.74 -22.39
CA GLY A 36 1.52 -39.45 -20.96
C GLY A 36 0.71 -38.25 -20.44
N LEU A 37 -0.09 -37.60 -21.30
CA LEU A 37 -0.95 -36.48 -20.89
C LEU A 37 -2.35 -36.89 -20.43
N ASP A 38 -2.74 -38.16 -20.52
CA ASP A 38 -4.07 -38.63 -20.12
C ASP A 38 -4.15 -39.32 -18.75
N GLN A 39 -3.05 -39.45 -18.01
CA GLN A 39 -3.08 -39.96 -16.62
C GLN A 39 -3.05 -38.86 -15.54
N LEU A 40 -3.13 -37.58 -15.91
CA LEU A 40 -3.18 -36.44 -14.97
C LEU A 40 -4.58 -35.84 -14.76
N GLN A 41 -5.65 -36.52 -15.19
CA GLN A 41 -7.03 -36.06 -14.95
C GLN A 41 -7.63 -36.51 -13.60
N GLY A 42 -6.88 -37.23 -12.75
CA GLY A 42 -7.37 -37.74 -11.46
C GLY A 42 -6.79 -37.09 -10.19
N LEU A 43 -5.82 -36.17 -10.30
CA LEU A 43 -5.16 -35.61 -9.12
C LEU A 43 -5.85 -34.33 -8.64
N SER A 44 -6.78 -34.54 -7.71
CA SER A 44 -7.24 -33.53 -6.77
C SER A 44 -6.05 -32.80 -6.12
N PHE A 45 -5.82 -31.54 -6.51
CA PHE A 45 -4.95 -30.63 -5.76
C PHE A 45 -5.68 -30.10 -4.51
N THR A 46 -6.06 -30.99 -3.60
CA THR A 46 -6.47 -30.64 -2.24
C THR A 46 -5.29 -30.85 -1.31
N ASN A 47 -4.35 -29.90 -1.29
CA ASN A 47 -3.49 -29.62 -0.15
C ASN A 47 -2.87 -28.22 -0.29
N ALA A 48 -3.73 -27.22 -0.45
CA ALA A 48 -3.43 -25.89 0.07
C ALA A 48 -4.00 -25.88 1.49
N THR A 49 -3.12 -25.86 2.50
CA THR A 49 -3.51 -25.65 3.90
C THR A 49 -4.53 -24.53 3.99
N GLU A 50 -5.73 -24.84 4.46
CA GLU A 50 -6.85 -23.91 4.56
C GLU A 50 -6.44 -22.65 5.33
N PRO A 51 -6.75 -21.43 4.83
CA PRO A 51 -6.49 -20.18 5.54
C PRO A 51 -7.52 -19.90 6.65
N ASP A 52 -8.40 -20.85 6.97
CA ASP A 52 -9.60 -20.65 7.79
C ASP A 52 -9.46 -21.11 9.24
N ALA A 53 -8.27 -21.52 9.69
CA ALA A 53 -8.03 -21.76 11.12
C ALA A 53 -8.31 -20.47 11.93
N PRO A 54 -9.26 -20.47 12.88
CA PRO A 54 -9.56 -19.30 13.69
C PRO A 54 -8.37 -19.02 14.59
N LEU A 55 -7.60 -17.99 14.24
CA LEU A 55 -6.53 -17.48 15.08
C LEU A 55 -7.12 -17.11 16.44
N ARG A 56 -6.66 -17.78 17.51
CA ARG A 56 -6.73 -17.27 18.88
C ARG A 56 -5.94 -15.96 18.94
N MET A 57 -6.56 -14.87 18.50
CA MET A 57 -5.96 -13.55 18.52
C MET A 57 -6.04 -13.00 19.94
N LEU A 58 -4.87 -12.91 20.58
CA LEU A 58 -4.68 -12.07 21.75
C LEU A 58 -5.32 -10.69 21.51
N LYS A 59 -6.15 -10.25 22.47
CA LYS A 59 -7.07 -9.10 22.48
C LYS A 59 -6.48 -7.77 21.95
N ALA A 60 -6.15 -7.68 20.66
CA ALA A 60 -5.75 -6.42 20.04
C ALA A 60 -6.96 -5.48 20.01
N LYS A 61 -6.77 -4.22 20.41
CA LYS A 61 -7.84 -3.22 20.43
C LYS A 61 -8.44 -3.10 19.02
N SER A 62 -9.75 -3.26 18.92
CA SER A 62 -10.46 -3.07 17.66
C SER A 62 -10.57 -1.59 17.31
N PHE A 63 -10.26 -1.27 16.05
CA PHE A 63 -10.36 0.09 15.50
C PHE A 63 -11.61 0.27 14.63
N ARG A 64 -12.52 -0.72 14.60
CA ARG A 64 -13.79 -0.65 13.85
C ARG A 64 -14.69 0.51 14.29
N HIS A 65 -14.52 1.01 15.52
CA HIS A 65 -15.21 2.22 16.02
C HIS A 65 -14.85 3.50 15.25
N LEU A 66 -13.74 3.51 14.52
CA LEU A 66 -13.37 4.63 13.65
C LEU A 66 -14.25 4.70 12.39
N PHE A 67 -14.92 3.61 12.02
CA PHE A 67 -15.82 3.62 10.87
C PHE A 67 -17.06 4.46 11.16
N LYS A 68 -17.35 5.39 10.24
CA LYS A 68 -18.58 6.17 10.21
C LYS A 68 -19.37 5.80 8.96
N LYS A 69 -20.58 5.29 9.17
CA LYS A 69 -21.52 4.98 8.09
C LYS A 69 -21.84 6.27 7.32
N SER A 70 -21.72 6.21 5.99
CA SER A 70 -22.17 7.31 5.13
C SER A 70 -23.69 7.38 5.12
N LYS A 71 -24.24 8.60 5.20
CA LYS A 71 -25.68 8.84 5.06
C LYS A 71 -26.15 8.91 3.59
N LYS A 72 -25.21 8.94 2.62
CA LYS A 72 -25.51 9.05 1.18
C LYS A 72 -25.46 7.68 0.49
N SER A 73 -26.24 7.57 -0.60
CA SER A 73 -26.51 6.39 -1.45
C SER A 73 -25.54 5.21 -1.26
N ASN A 74 -26.11 4.08 -0.83
CA ASN A 74 -25.39 2.83 -0.61
C ASN A 74 -26.11 1.71 -1.38
N LYS A 75 -26.03 1.76 -2.71
CA LYS A 75 -26.65 0.75 -3.59
C LYS A 75 -26.18 -0.65 -3.18
N LYS A 76 -27.12 -1.57 -2.94
CA LYS A 76 -26.83 -2.96 -2.58
C LYS A 76 -25.88 -3.57 -3.61
N GLY A 77 -24.87 -4.30 -3.14
CA GLY A 77 -23.91 -5.02 -3.98
C GLY A 77 -22.71 -4.20 -4.49
N THR A 78 -22.61 -2.89 -4.21
CA THR A 78 -21.39 -2.12 -4.50
C THR A 78 -20.27 -2.44 -3.52
N LEU A 79 -19.03 -2.14 -3.89
CA LEU A 79 -17.87 -2.38 -3.04
C LEU A 79 -17.98 -1.63 -1.69
N ARG A 80 -18.32 -0.33 -1.71
CA ARG A 80 -18.57 0.47 -0.50
C ARG A 80 -19.71 -0.07 0.36
N PHE A 81 -20.76 -0.63 -0.24
CA PHE A 81 -21.87 -1.21 0.50
C PHE A 81 -21.44 -2.44 1.29
N LEU A 82 -20.72 -3.35 0.64
CA LEU A 82 -20.23 -4.58 1.27
C LEU A 82 -19.18 -4.28 2.35
N ALA A 83 -18.24 -3.36 2.07
CA ALA A 83 -17.23 -2.91 3.03
C ALA A 83 -17.85 -2.26 4.28
N GLN A 84 -18.91 -1.46 4.10
CA GLN A 84 -19.64 -0.86 5.21
C GLN A 84 -20.23 -1.92 6.16
N LYS A 85 -20.74 -3.04 5.66
CA LYS A 85 -21.24 -4.14 6.52
C LYS A 85 -20.15 -4.72 7.41
N LYS A 86 -18.90 -4.68 6.96
CA LYS A 86 -17.73 -5.12 7.73
C LYS A 86 -17.06 -3.98 8.53
N LYS A 87 -17.64 -2.77 8.53
CA LYS A 87 -17.13 -1.57 9.22
C LYS A 87 -15.69 -1.22 8.82
N ILE A 88 -15.39 -1.30 7.52
CA ILE A 88 -14.10 -0.91 6.94
C ILE A 88 -14.32 0.12 5.83
N TYR A 89 -13.34 0.99 5.61
CA TYR A 89 -13.33 1.85 4.44
C TYR A 89 -12.70 1.15 3.24
N VAL A 90 -13.37 1.22 2.10
CA VAL A 90 -12.77 0.94 0.79
C VAL A 90 -12.64 2.24 0.03
N GLY A 91 -11.48 2.49 -0.57
CA GLY A 91 -11.17 3.77 -1.17
C GLY A 91 -10.39 3.70 -2.47
N ALA A 92 -10.23 4.84 -3.12
CA ALA A 92 -9.38 4.98 -4.29
C ALA A 92 -8.66 6.34 -4.34
N ALA A 93 -7.46 6.37 -4.90
CA ALA A 93 -6.81 7.60 -5.33
C ALA A 93 -7.53 8.20 -6.54
N ILE A 94 -7.74 9.50 -6.50
CA ILE A 94 -8.29 10.30 -7.59
C ILE A 94 -7.42 11.54 -7.83
N ASN A 95 -7.51 12.09 -9.03
CA ASN A 95 -6.80 13.32 -9.41
C ASN A 95 -7.72 14.31 -10.11
N GLN A 96 -7.29 15.57 -10.17
CA GLN A 96 -8.09 16.66 -10.72
C GLN A 96 -8.38 16.52 -12.22
N TRP A 97 -7.52 15.82 -12.96
CA TRP A 97 -7.62 15.66 -14.41
C TRP A 97 -8.79 14.78 -14.83
N ASN A 98 -9.27 13.91 -13.94
CA ASN A 98 -10.38 13.00 -14.21
C ASN A 98 -11.73 13.47 -13.63
N LEU A 99 -11.77 14.63 -12.96
CA LEU A 99 -13.00 15.12 -12.30
C LEU A 99 -14.14 15.46 -13.26
N LYS A 100 -13.82 15.78 -14.52
CA LYS A 100 -14.82 16.06 -15.57
C LYS A 100 -15.31 14.79 -16.27
N LYS A 101 -14.67 13.64 -16.06
CA LYS A 101 -15.04 12.38 -16.72
C LYS A 101 -16.22 11.73 -15.98
N ALA A 102 -17.42 11.82 -16.54
CA ALA A 102 -18.64 11.34 -15.91
C ALA A 102 -18.56 9.87 -15.48
N GLN A 103 -18.09 8.96 -16.36
CA GLN A 103 -17.97 7.53 -16.04
C GLN A 103 -16.98 7.26 -14.89
N TYR A 104 -15.87 8.00 -14.84
CA TYR A 104 -14.89 7.94 -13.75
C TYR A 104 -15.53 8.37 -12.43
N MET A 105 -16.16 9.54 -12.41
CA MET A 105 -16.76 10.10 -11.19
C MET A 105 -17.97 9.29 -10.71
N ASN A 106 -18.77 8.74 -11.62
CA ASN A 106 -19.87 7.82 -11.29
C ASN A 106 -19.33 6.54 -10.64
N THR A 107 -18.23 6.00 -11.15
CA THR A 107 -17.56 4.83 -10.55
C THR A 107 -17.01 5.17 -9.17
N VAL A 108 -16.35 6.32 -9.01
CA VAL A 108 -15.81 6.78 -7.72
C VAL A 108 -16.91 6.90 -6.67
N ALA A 109 -18.00 7.60 -7.00
CA ALA A 109 -19.11 7.81 -6.08
C ALA A 109 -19.82 6.51 -5.70
N ARG A 110 -20.01 5.60 -6.68
CA ARG A 110 -20.73 4.34 -6.51
C ARG A 110 -19.97 3.32 -5.67
N GLU A 111 -18.65 3.20 -5.87
CA GLU A 111 -17.89 2.05 -5.37
C GLU A 111 -17.05 2.35 -4.13
N PHE A 112 -16.67 3.61 -3.88
CA PHE A 112 -15.72 3.94 -2.81
C PHE A 112 -16.34 4.79 -1.70
N SER A 113 -15.90 4.54 -0.47
CA SER A 113 -16.30 5.25 0.76
C SER A 113 -15.24 6.22 1.27
N MET A 114 -14.02 6.14 0.73
CA MET A 114 -12.90 7.03 1.04
C MET A 114 -12.20 7.41 -0.26
N ILE A 115 -11.69 8.63 -0.36
CA ILE A 115 -10.81 9.05 -1.45
C ILE A 115 -9.52 9.65 -0.91
N VAL A 116 -8.48 9.60 -1.74
CA VAL A 116 -7.22 10.31 -1.53
C VAL A 116 -6.88 11.10 -2.79
N ALA A 117 -6.32 12.30 -2.62
CA ALA A 117 -5.74 13.06 -3.73
C ALA A 117 -4.42 12.41 -4.14
N GLU A 118 -4.30 12.01 -5.41
CA GLU A 118 -3.08 11.39 -5.93
C GLU A 118 -1.88 12.35 -5.83
N ASN A 119 -2.09 13.64 -6.11
CA ASN A 119 -1.02 14.65 -6.09
C ASN A 119 -1.42 15.98 -5.45
N GLU A 120 -2.69 16.36 -5.53
CA GLU A 120 -3.18 17.72 -5.31
C GLU A 120 -2.94 18.24 -3.90
N CYS A 121 -2.82 17.34 -2.92
CA CYS A 121 -2.58 17.68 -1.52
C CYS A 121 -1.11 17.54 -1.09
N LYS A 122 -0.20 17.18 -2.00
CA LYS A 122 1.23 17.10 -1.72
C LYS A 122 1.83 18.48 -1.46
N MET A 123 2.88 18.54 -0.65
CA MET A 123 3.45 19.78 -0.14
C MET A 123 3.86 20.78 -1.24
N ASN A 124 4.47 20.32 -2.34
CA ASN A 124 4.83 21.14 -3.49
C ASN A 124 3.64 21.70 -4.28
N ASN A 125 2.44 21.14 -4.14
CA ASN A 125 1.22 21.68 -4.72
C ASN A 125 0.53 22.70 -3.79
N ILE A 126 0.85 22.67 -2.49
CA ILE A 126 0.29 23.60 -1.51
C ILE A 126 1.20 24.81 -1.30
N VAL A 127 2.52 24.62 -1.19
CA VAL A 127 3.45 25.72 -0.91
C VAL A 127 3.93 26.35 -2.21
N THR A 128 3.59 27.63 -2.40
CA THR A 128 4.03 28.40 -3.57
C THR A 128 5.50 28.81 -3.47
N PRO A 129 6.15 29.23 -4.57
CA PRO A 129 7.52 29.78 -4.52
C PRO A 129 7.67 30.98 -3.57
N LYS A 130 6.60 31.75 -3.35
CA LYS A 130 6.54 32.87 -2.40
C LYS A 130 6.28 32.44 -0.95
N LYS A 131 6.36 31.14 -0.63
CA LYS A 131 6.05 30.53 0.68
C LYS A 131 4.63 30.80 1.19
N GLN A 132 3.70 31.03 0.28
CA GLN A 132 2.26 31.12 0.57
C GLN A 132 1.59 29.77 0.35
N TYR A 133 0.33 29.63 0.78
CA TYR A 133 -0.42 28.38 0.62
C TYR A 133 -1.52 28.49 -0.42
N ASN A 134 -1.45 27.66 -1.46
CA ASN A 134 -2.51 27.46 -2.44
C ASN A 134 -3.24 26.14 -2.13
N TYR A 135 -4.51 26.24 -1.72
CA TYR A 135 -5.32 25.07 -1.38
C TYR A 135 -6.21 24.58 -2.51
N GLY A 136 -6.27 25.30 -3.64
CA GLY A 136 -7.34 25.14 -4.64
C GLY A 136 -7.46 23.72 -5.19
N THR A 137 -6.34 23.11 -5.57
CA THR A 137 -6.29 21.75 -6.11
C THR A 137 -6.75 20.72 -5.07
N CYS A 138 -6.23 20.77 -3.84
CA CYS A 138 -6.60 19.86 -2.76
C CYS A 138 -8.06 20.06 -2.31
N ASP A 139 -8.54 21.31 -2.27
CA ASP A 139 -9.92 21.65 -1.94
C ASP A 139 -10.91 21.10 -2.98
N ARG A 140 -10.54 21.05 -4.28
CA ARG A 140 -11.35 20.38 -5.31
C ARG A 140 -11.58 18.90 -4.99
N ILE A 141 -10.54 18.18 -4.57
CA ILE A 141 -10.67 16.77 -4.19
C ILE A 141 -11.51 16.62 -2.92
N LEU A 142 -11.31 17.45 -1.91
CA LEU A 142 -12.14 17.44 -0.71
C LEU A 142 -13.63 17.67 -1.02
N ASN A 143 -13.93 18.56 -1.96
CA ASN A 143 -15.31 18.84 -2.36
C ASN A 143 -15.97 17.63 -3.02
N VAL A 144 -15.22 16.80 -3.78
CA VAL A 144 -15.71 15.51 -4.27
C VAL A 144 -16.08 14.59 -3.11
N ALA A 145 -15.21 14.45 -2.10
CA ALA A 145 -15.48 13.61 -0.94
C ALA A 145 -16.79 14.04 -0.25
N LYS A 146 -16.94 15.33 0.02
CA LYS A 146 -18.15 15.91 0.63
C LYS A 146 -19.40 15.69 -0.23
N LYS A 147 -19.31 15.94 -1.54
CA LYS A 147 -20.42 15.74 -2.49
C LYS A 147 -20.95 14.31 -2.44
N ASN A 148 -20.04 13.33 -2.38
CA ASN A 148 -20.37 11.91 -2.46
C ASN A 148 -20.52 11.21 -1.09
N GLY A 149 -20.41 11.96 0.01
CA GLY A 149 -20.46 11.41 1.37
C GLY A 149 -19.34 10.41 1.63
N GLN A 150 -18.15 10.68 1.11
CA GLN A 150 -16.94 9.89 1.29
C GLN A 150 -16.05 10.57 2.34
N GLU A 151 -15.24 9.77 3.03
CA GLU A 151 -14.13 10.30 3.82
C GLU A 151 -12.99 10.72 2.87
N MET A 152 -12.11 11.59 3.36
CA MET A 152 -10.87 11.92 2.66
C MET A 152 -9.67 11.55 3.55
N ARG A 153 -8.68 10.90 2.95
CA ARG A 153 -7.31 10.78 3.49
C ARG A 153 -6.46 11.89 2.88
N PHE A 154 -5.85 12.72 3.72
CA PHE A 154 -4.91 13.74 3.28
C PHE A 154 -3.54 13.12 3.03
N HIS A 155 -3.06 13.19 1.79
CA HIS A 155 -1.80 12.63 1.35
C HIS A 155 -0.98 13.66 0.57
N ALA A 156 0.22 14.04 1.00
CA ALA A 156 0.81 13.84 2.33
C ALA A 156 1.37 15.18 2.81
N LEU A 157 1.49 15.38 4.12
CA LEU A 157 2.03 16.63 4.67
C LEU A 157 3.53 16.77 4.37
N VAL A 158 4.33 15.74 4.62
CA VAL A 158 5.78 15.81 4.44
C VAL A 158 6.29 14.57 3.72
N TRP A 159 6.84 14.78 2.53
CA TRP A 159 7.41 13.75 1.67
C TRP A 159 8.60 14.29 0.90
N TYR A 160 9.68 13.51 0.82
CA TYR A 160 10.93 13.94 0.19
C TYR A 160 10.79 14.22 -1.30
N ARG A 161 9.96 13.46 -2.04
CA ARG A 161 9.77 13.66 -3.49
C ARG A 161 8.90 14.85 -3.85
N ALA A 162 8.05 15.29 -2.93
CA ALA A 162 7.15 16.42 -3.14
C ALA A 162 7.54 17.63 -2.28
N ALA A 163 8.82 17.77 -1.99
CA ALA A 163 9.38 18.88 -1.23
C ALA A 163 9.42 20.17 -2.08
N PRO A 164 8.81 21.29 -1.65
CA PRO A 164 8.91 22.56 -2.36
C PRO A 164 10.37 23.03 -2.43
N LYS A 165 10.86 23.43 -3.62
CA LYS A 165 12.24 23.91 -3.82
C LYS A 165 12.62 25.03 -2.84
N VAL A 166 11.70 25.96 -2.58
CA VAL A 166 11.90 27.08 -1.67
C VAL A 166 12.16 26.65 -0.20
N LEU A 167 11.68 25.47 0.21
CA LEU A 167 11.93 24.92 1.54
C LEU A 167 13.18 24.03 1.58
N GLN A 168 13.54 23.41 0.45
CA GLN A 168 14.80 22.67 0.32
C GLN A 168 16.01 23.61 0.41
N ALA A 169 15.88 24.83 -0.12
CA ALA A 169 16.91 25.88 -0.08
C ALA A 169 17.10 26.52 1.31
N GLU A 170 16.26 26.19 2.30
CA GLU A 170 16.37 26.77 3.65
C GLU A 170 17.60 26.23 4.41
N SER A 171 18.10 27.07 5.32
CA SER A 171 19.10 26.64 6.31
C SER A 171 18.51 25.63 7.29
N LYS A 172 19.37 24.81 7.90
CA LYS A 172 18.97 23.81 8.92
C LYS A 172 18.14 24.45 10.06
N ALA A 173 18.51 25.66 10.47
CA ALA A 173 17.81 26.41 11.52
C ALA A 173 16.36 26.78 11.15
N LYS A 174 16.06 27.02 9.86
CA LYS A 174 14.72 27.43 9.40
C LYS A 174 13.79 26.25 9.11
N VAL A 175 14.31 25.11 8.65
CA VAL A 175 13.51 23.95 8.23
C VAL A 175 12.55 23.48 9.33
N ALA A 176 13.00 23.43 10.58
CA ALA A 176 12.15 23.03 11.70
C ALA A 176 10.95 23.98 11.90
N ALA A 177 11.16 25.29 11.82
CA ALA A 177 10.11 26.29 11.94
C ALA A 177 9.12 26.21 10.77
N SER A 178 9.62 26.08 9.55
CA SER A 178 8.80 25.93 8.34
C SER A 178 7.93 24.68 8.36
N LEU A 179 8.49 23.52 8.75
CA LEU A 179 7.72 22.28 8.89
C LEU A 179 6.67 22.38 9.99
N LYS A 180 7.01 22.97 11.15
CA LYS A 180 6.05 23.20 12.24
C LYS A 180 4.88 24.07 11.77
N LYS A 181 5.17 25.20 11.09
CA LYS A 181 4.17 26.12 10.57
C LYS A 181 3.26 25.43 9.54
N PHE A 182 3.86 24.74 8.57
CA PHE A 182 3.13 24.03 7.52
C PHE A 182 2.23 22.94 8.11
N CYS A 183 2.78 22.00 8.88
CA CYS A 183 2.01 20.88 9.43
C CYS A 183 0.89 21.36 10.36
N THR A 184 1.14 22.38 11.19
CA THR A 184 0.10 22.96 12.06
C THR A 184 -1.02 23.60 11.22
N THR A 185 -0.66 24.44 10.25
CA THR A 185 -1.63 25.23 9.48
C THR A 185 -2.50 24.36 8.59
N VAL A 186 -1.88 23.45 7.83
CA VAL A 186 -2.59 22.57 6.89
C VAL A 186 -3.47 21.58 7.66
N THR A 187 -2.95 20.96 8.73
CA THR A 187 -3.77 20.05 9.56
C THR A 187 -4.95 20.79 10.16
N LYS A 188 -4.75 21.99 10.75
CA LYS A 188 -5.85 22.81 11.30
C LYS A 188 -6.94 23.08 10.28
N ARG A 189 -6.56 23.49 9.06
CA ARG A 189 -7.51 23.76 7.97
C ARG A 189 -8.34 22.53 7.62
N TYR A 190 -7.70 21.40 7.34
CA TYR A 190 -8.41 20.23 6.84
C TYR A 190 -9.18 19.50 7.93
N VAL A 191 -8.72 19.53 9.18
CA VAL A 191 -9.48 19.07 10.36
C VAL A 191 -10.73 19.94 10.59
N ALA A 192 -10.63 21.26 10.42
CA ALA A 192 -11.80 22.14 10.46
C ALA A 192 -12.82 21.76 9.36
N LYS A 193 -12.34 21.38 8.18
CA LYS A 193 -13.17 20.94 7.05
C LYS A 193 -13.64 19.48 7.11
N GLY A 194 -13.32 18.74 8.17
CA GLY A 194 -13.83 17.39 8.43
C GLY A 194 -12.92 16.23 8.02
N VAL A 195 -11.70 16.50 7.55
CA VAL A 195 -10.71 15.45 7.24
C VAL A 195 -10.21 14.80 8.53
N ARG A 196 -10.12 13.47 8.52
CA ARG A 196 -9.81 12.66 9.71
C ARG A 196 -8.46 11.95 9.63
N TRP A 197 -8.00 11.53 8.44
CA TRP A 197 -6.72 10.84 8.29
C TRP A 197 -5.71 11.72 7.54
N PHE A 198 -4.49 11.77 8.06
CA PHE A 198 -3.38 12.52 7.49
C PHE A 198 -2.14 11.63 7.43
N ASP A 199 -1.58 11.41 6.25
CA ASP A 199 -0.19 10.95 6.17
C ASP A 199 0.70 12.13 6.49
N VAL A 200 1.15 12.16 7.74
CA VAL A 200 2.02 13.24 8.21
C VAL A 200 3.43 13.04 7.69
N VAL A 201 3.87 11.79 7.68
CA VAL A 201 5.22 11.36 7.32
C VAL A 201 5.10 10.30 6.24
N ASN A 202 5.65 10.57 5.05
CA ASN A 202 5.68 9.62 3.94
C ASN A 202 7.12 9.20 3.62
N GLU A 203 7.37 7.88 3.54
CA GLU A 203 8.59 7.26 3.01
C GLU A 203 9.92 7.71 3.65
N ALA A 204 9.94 7.76 4.99
CA ALA A 204 11.07 8.29 5.74
C ALA A 204 12.28 7.34 5.81
N PHE A 205 12.07 6.04 5.65
CA PHE A 205 13.13 5.04 5.72
C PHE A 205 13.78 4.80 4.37
N ALA A 206 15.09 4.53 4.38
CA ALA A 206 15.82 4.10 3.21
C ALA A 206 15.32 2.72 2.74
N ASP A 207 15.44 2.43 1.44
CA ASP A 207 14.97 1.15 0.89
C ASP A 207 15.88 -0.01 1.29
N LYS A 208 17.20 0.22 1.27
CA LYS A 208 18.17 -0.71 1.84
C LYS A 208 18.33 -0.46 3.34
N GLN A 209 17.98 -1.46 4.13
CA GLN A 209 18.10 -1.44 5.59
C GLN A 209 19.25 -2.32 6.08
N PRO A 210 19.91 -1.96 7.19
CA PRO A 210 20.88 -2.84 7.84
C PRO A 210 20.19 -4.09 8.40
N LYS A 211 20.96 -5.17 8.59
CA LYS A 211 20.46 -6.45 9.13
C LYS A 211 19.75 -6.28 10.48
N ASN A 212 20.21 -5.36 11.34
CA ASN A 212 19.61 -5.09 12.65
C ASN A 212 18.60 -3.91 12.68
N SER A 213 17.99 -3.55 11.55
CA SER A 213 17.04 -2.43 11.43
C SER A 213 15.90 -2.41 12.45
N ILE A 214 15.59 -3.55 13.07
CA ILE A 214 14.69 -3.66 14.24
C ILE A 214 15.14 -2.83 15.46
N ASN A 215 16.43 -2.47 15.53
CA ASN A 215 17.06 -1.70 16.61
C ASN A 215 17.77 -0.43 16.10
N LYS A 216 18.35 -0.45 14.89
CA LYS A 216 19.11 0.68 14.33
C LYS A 216 18.80 0.87 12.84
N PRO A 217 17.63 1.43 12.49
CA PRO A 217 17.24 1.59 11.10
C PRO A 217 18.01 2.71 10.39
N SER A 218 18.05 2.63 9.06
CA SER A 218 18.60 3.67 8.19
C SER A 218 17.49 4.59 7.68
N TRP A 219 17.60 5.88 7.99
CA TRP A 219 16.70 6.89 7.46
C TRP A 219 17.13 7.31 6.04
N ARG A 220 16.15 7.72 5.24
CA ARG A 220 16.40 8.20 3.88
C ARG A 220 17.22 9.48 3.93
N LYS A 221 18.39 9.49 3.28
CA LYS A 221 19.30 10.62 3.18
C LYS A 221 18.82 11.66 2.16
N ALA A 222 17.61 12.17 2.34
CA ALA A 222 17.02 13.25 1.53
C ALA A 222 16.45 14.35 2.43
N TRP A 223 16.05 15.48 1.84
CA TRP A 223 15.23 16.45 2.57
C TRP A 223 13.93 15.77 3.04
N PRO A 224 13.42 16.04 4.26
CA PRO A 224 13.96 16.97 5.25
C PRO A 224 15.01 16.36 6.20
N TYR A 225 15.24 15.04 6.16
CA TYR A 225 16.13 14.33 7.08
C TYR A 225 17.56 14.88 7.10
N THR A 226 18.15 15.20 5.94
CA THR A 226 19.52 15.76 5.84
C THR A 226 19.67 17.14 6.50
N LYS A 227 18.57 17.86 6.72
CA LYS A 227 18.55 19.16 7.39
C LYS A 227 18.01 19.08 8.82
N LEU A 228 17.16 18.11 9.11
CA LEU A 228 16.45 17.94 10.38
C LEU A 228 16.23 16.44 10.68
N PRO A 229 17.14 15.76 11.39
CA PRO A 229 17.05 14.31 11.62
C PRO A 229 15.75 13.85 12.34
N ASN A 230 15.21 14.67 13.24
CA ASN A 230 13.97 14.39 13.97
C ASN A 230 12.69 14.94 13.30
N TRP A 231 12.74 15.25 11.99
CA TRP A 231 11.63 15.87 11.25
C TRP A 231 10.28 15.13 11.38
N ALA A 232 10.30 13.80 11.47
CA ALA A 232 9.09 13.00 11.60
C ALA A 232 8.35 13.32 12.91
N GLU A 233 9.09 13.40 14.03
CA GLU A 233 8.54 13.82 15.32
C GLU A 233 8.04 15.26 15.28
N VAL A 234 8.84 16.17 14.72
CA VAL A 234 8.48 17.59 14.60
C VAL A 234 7.17 17.76 13.83
N SER A 235 7.02 17.03 12.72
CA SER A 235 5.84 17.05 11.86
C SER A 235 4.61 16.47 12.57
N LEU A 236 4.76 15.33 13.26
CA LEU A 236 3.66 14.70 14.02
C LEU A 236 3.17 15.58 15.17
N ARG A 237 4.08 16.18 15.95
CA ARG A 237 3.71 17.11 17.03
C ARG A 237 3.01 18.35 16.49
N ALA A 238 3.50 18.91 15.39
CA ALA A 238 2.88 20.05 14.74
C ALA A 238 1.48 19.72 14.16
N ALA A 239 1.33 18.55 13.52
CA ALA A 239 0.03 18.09 13.03
C ALA A 239 -0.94 17.86 14.21
N ALA A 240 -0.48 17.29 15.32
CA ALA A 240 -1.29 17.14 16.53
C ALA A 240 -1.74 18.50 17.10
N LYS A 241 -0.85 19.50 17.13
CA LYS A 241 -1.20 20.88 17.48
C LYS A 241 -2.27 21.45 16.54
N GLY A 242 -2.12 21.22 15.23
CA GLY A 242 -3.11 21.63 14.23
C GLY A 242 -4.47 20.97 14.41
N ALA A 243 -4.51 19.70 14.82
CA ALA A 243 -5.76 18.99 15.11
C ALA A 243 -6.53 19.59 16.31
N GLY A 244 -5.81 20.18 17.27
CA GLY A 244 -6.39 20.92 18.40
C GLY A 244 -7.46 20.13 19.15
N LYS A 245 -8.62 20.75 19.40
CA LYS A 245 -9.77 20.12 20.10
C LYS A 245 -10.27 18.84 19.42
N LYS A 246 -10.03 18.67 18.12
CA LYS A 246 -10.44 17.48 17.35
C LYS A 246 -9.40 16.36 17.34
N ARG A 247 -8.32 16.45 18.13
CA ARG A 247 -7.23 15.45 18.15
C ARG A 247 -7.70 14.02 18.35
N LYS A 248 -8.76 13.77 19.15
CA LYS A 248 -9.33 12.43 19.36
C LYS A 248 -10.00 11.85 18.10
N GLN A 249 -10.47 12.68 17.17
CA GLN A 249 -11.07 12.24 15.90
C GLN A 249 -10.11 12.28 14.71
N THR A 250 -8.94 12.93 14.87
CA THR A 250 -7.88 13.01 13.87
C THR A 250 -6.86 11.89 14.06
N ARG A 251 -6.47 11.27 12.95
CA ARG A 251 -5.56 10.14 12.86
C ARG A 251 -4.32 10.57 12.07
N LEU A 252 -3.20 10.61 12.77
CA LEU A 252 -1.89 10.99 12.23
C LEU A 252 -1.12 9.73 11.86
N MET A 253 -0.84 9.56 10.57
CA MET A 253 -0.33 8.34 9.98
C MET A 253 1.13 8.50 9.53
N TYR A 254 1.88 7.40 9.66
CA TYR A 254 3.11 7.17 8.90
C TYR A 254 2.77 6.28 7.71
N ASN A 255 3.18 6.64 6.49
CA ASN A 255 2.85 5.90 5.28
C ASN A 255 4.12 5.55 4.48
N ASP A 256 4.23 4.32 3.98
CA ASP A 256 5.42 3.87 3.24
C ASP A 256 5.14 2.61 2.40
N TYR A 257 5.98 2.38 1.38
CA TYR A 257 5.99 1.15 0.58
C TYR A 257 7.05 0.18 1.06
N GLY A 258 6.85 -1.11 0.75
CA GLY A 258 7.82 -2.17 1.01
C GLY A 258 7.97 -2.47 2.50
N ILE A 259 6.94 -2.15 3.28
CA ILE A 259 6.89 -2.33 4.73
C ILE A 259 5.83 -3.34 5.15
N GLU A 260 5.13 -3.95 4.20
CA GLU A 260 3.94 -4.76 4.43
C GLU A 260 4.29 -6.03 5.20
N SER A 261 5.40 -6.69 4.83
CA SER A 261 5.75 -8.02 5.33
C SER A 261 6.96 -8.06 6.27
N MET A 262 6.89 -8.99 7.24
CA MET A 262 8.00 -9.38 8.13
C MET A 262 9.01 -10.35 7.50
N LYS A 263 8.83 -10.78 6.26
CA LYS A 263 9.80 -11.65 5.56
C LYS A 263 10.16 -11.09 4.18
N GLY A 264 11.07 -11.80 3.51
CA GLY A 264 11.56 -11.44 2.19
C GLY A 264 12.23 -10.06 2.15
N TYR A 265 12.20 -9.43 0.97
CA TYR A 265 12.84 -8.15 0.72
C TYR A 265 12.24 -6.97 1.52
N MET A 266 11.01 -7.12 2.03
CA MET A 266 10.32 -6.09 2.82
C MET A 266 10.71 -6.10 4.31
N LYS A 267 11.29 -7.20 4.81
CA LYS A 267 11.57 -7.41 6.24
C LYS A 267 12.36 -6.26 6.87
N GLY A 268 13.44 -5.83 6.22
CA GLY A 268 14.29 -4.79 6.79
C GLY A 268 13.55 -3.47 6.99
N LYS A 269 12.77 -3.06 5.99
CA LYS A 269 12.02 -1.79 6.07
C LYS A 269 10.81 -1.89 6.98
N SER A 270 10.14 -3.05 7.04
CA SER A 270 9.07 -3.27 8.02
C SER A 270 9.58 -3.28 9.46
N ASP A 271 10.78 -3.85 9.72
CA ASP A 271 11.45 -3.81 11.02
C ASP A 271 11.85 -2.38 11.42
N ALA A 272 12.32 -1.57 10.46
CA ALA A 272 12.61 -0.15 10.69
C ALA A 272 11.37 0.65 11.12
N VAL A 273 10.24 0.43 10.46
CA VAL A 273 8.96 1.05 10.84
C VAL A 273 8.47 0.56 12.19
N PHE A 274 8.64 -0.73 12.49
CA PHE A 274 8.29 -1.27 13.81
C PHE A 274 9.15 -0.66 14.93
N TRP A 275 10.46 -0.46 14.69
CA TRP A 275 11.33 0.26 15.61
C TRP A 275 10.83 1.69 15.87
N MET A 276 10.46 2.42 14.80
CA MET A 276 9.91 3.77 14.93
C MET A 276 8.62 3.76 15.74
N ALA A 277 7.68 2.87 15.42
CA ALA A 277 6.42 2.74 16.13
C ALA A 277 6.65 2.48 17.64
N LYS A 278 7.54 1.55 17.99
CA LYS A 278 7.89 1.24 19.39
C LYS A 278 8.51 2.44 20.11
N THR A 279 9.49 3.09 19.49
CA THR A 279 10.20 4.24 20.10
C THR A 279 9.30 5.47 20.22
N PHE A 280 8.46 5.72 19.23
CA PHE A 280 7.52 6.84 19.23
C PHE A 280 6.44 6.65 20.29
N LYS A 281 5.95 5.42 20.49
CA LYS A 281 5.06 5.09 21.60
C LYS A 281 5.70 5.41 22.95
N LYS A 282 6.93 4.94 23.19
CA LYS A 282 7.68 5.19 24.44
C LYS A 282 7.87 6.70 24.69
N ARG A 283 8.16 7.46 23.64
CA ARG A 283 8.42 8.92 23.71
C ARG A 283 7.15 9.77 23.61
N LYS A 284 5.97 9.15 23.63
CA LYS A 284 4.66 9.82 23.52
C LYS A 284 4.57 10.74 22.28
N ILE A 285 5.16 10.32 21.16
CA ILE A 285 4.99 11.00 19.87
C ILE A 285 3.57 10.71 19.36
N PRO A 286 2.81 11.72 18.88
CA PRO A 286 1.40 11.56 18.54
C PRO A 286 1.20 10.87 17.18
N LEU A 287 1.65 9.63 17.05
CA LEU A 287 1.40 8.74 15.92
C LEU A 287 0.19 7.85 16.25
N ASP A 288 -0.73 7.69 15.31
CA ASP A 288 -1.99 6.97 15.51
C ASP A 288 -2.08 5.67 14.70
N GLY A 289 -1.37 5.59 13.57
CA GLY A 289 -1.41 4.42 12.72
C GLY A 289 -0.33 4.39 11.64
N ILE A 290 -0.26 3.26 10.95
CA ILE A 290 0.69 2.96 9.88
C ILE A 290 -0.08 2.64 8.59
N GLY A 291 0.24 3.33 7.50
CA GLY A 291 -0.25 3.08 6.16
C GLY A 291 0.72 2.20 5.39
N PHE A 292 0.22 1.07 4.89
CA PHE A 292 0.92 0.17 3.99
C PHE A 292 0.52 0.52 2.56
N GLN A 293 1.42 1.16 1.80
CA GLN A 293 1.12 1.55 0.43
C GLN A 293 0.69 0.33 -0.39
N THR A 294 1.42 -0.78 -0.30
CA THR A 294 1.09 -2.06 -0.97
C THR A 294 1.13 -1.95 -2.48
N HIS A 295 2.18 -1.31 -2.98
CA HIS A 295 2.59 -1.40 -4.38
C HIS A 295 3.29 -2.73 -4.63
N ILE A 296 2.55 -3.72 -5.12
CA ILE A 296 3.04 -5.09 -5.32
C ILE A 296 2.74 -5.58 -6.74
N ASN A 297 3.25 -6.77 -7.07
CA ASN A 297 3.00 -7.42 -8.33
C ASN A 297 2.43 -8.83 -8.11
N MET A 298 2.06 -9.50 -9.21
CA MET A 298 1.44 -10.83 -9.16
C MET A 298 2.32 -11.95 -8.59
N ASN A 299 3.63 -11.71 -8.45
CA ASN A 299 4.57 -12.66 -7.85
C ASN A 299 4.61 -12.56 -6.33
N PHE A 300 3.91 -11.61 -5.71
CA PHE A 300 3.85 -11.51 -4.25
C PHE A 300 3.12 -12.72 -3.63
N LYS A 301 3.77 -13.41 -2.68
CA LYS A 301 3.23 -14.59 -1.99
C LYS A 301 3.25 -14.52 -0.46
N ASP A 302 3.92 -13.54 0.13
CA ASP A 302 4.22 -13.53 1.58
C ASP A 302 3.10 -12.92 2.44
N PHE A 303 1.93 -13.55 2.39
CA PHE A 303 0.74 -13.10 3.12
C PHE A 303 0.82 -13.34 4.64
N ASP A 304 1.53 -14.38 5.08
CA ASP A 304 1.75 -14.65 6.50
C ASP A 304 2.57 -13.54 7.16
N GLY A 305 3.65 -13.09 6.50
CA GLY A 305 4.45 -11.98 7.00
C GLY A 305 3.66 -10.67 7.06
N VAL A 306 2.72 -10.42 6.12
CA VAL A 306 1.79 -9.28 6.20
C VAL A 306 0.90 -9.38 7.43
N ARG A 307 0.26 -10.53 7.64
CA ARG A 307 -0.62 -10.77 8.81
C ARG A 307 0.13 -10.53 10.12
N LYS A 308 1.32 -11.11 10.28
CA LYS A 308 2.15 -10.95 11.48
C LYS A 308 2.58 -9.51 11.70
N ASN A 309 2.85 -8.76 10.63
CA ASN A 309 3.21 -7.35 10.73
C ASN A 309 2.06 -6.49 11.24
N ILE A 310 0.85 -6.68 10.70
CA ILE A 310 -0.36 -5.98 11.16
C ILE A 310 -0.62 -6.28 12.63
N GLN A 311 -0.46 -7.54 13.04
CA GLN A 311 -0.64 -7.97 14.43
C GLN A 311 0.36 -7.31 15.39
N ARG A 312 1.66 -7.28 15.06
CA ARG A 312 2.66 -6.65 15.95
C ARG A 312 2.45 -5.14 16.09
N LEU A 313 2.02 -4.46 15.02
CA LEU A 313 1.64 -3.03 15.09
C LEU A 313 0.38 -2.82 15.93
N GLY A 314 -0.60 -3.72 15.81
CA GLY A 314 -1.82 -3.73 16.63
C GLY A 314 -1.53 -3.90 18.13
N LYS A 315 -0.56 -4.75 18.49
CA LYS A 315 -0.11 -4.92 19.89
C LYS A 315 0.47 -3.64 20.50
N LEU A 316 1.05 -2.75 19.69
CA LEU A 316 1.51 -1.42 20.13
C LEU A 316 0.37 -0.37 20.19
N GLY A 317 -0.84 -0.75 19.75
CA GLY A 317 -2.02 0.10 19.71
C GLY A 317 -2.07 1.02 18.48
N TYR A 318 -1.49 0.60 17.35
CA TYR A 318 -1.58 1.32 16.09
C TYR A 318 -2.69 0.77 15.19
N GLU A 319 -3.44 1.69 14.60
CA GLU A 319 -4.27 1.43 13.42
C GLU A 319 -3.37 1.08 12.24
N VAL A 320 -3.83 0.19 11.36
CA VAL A 320 -3.20 -0.10 10.08
C VAL A 320 -4.19 0.15 8.95
N GLN A 321 -3.71 0.65 7.82
CA GLN A 321 -4.48 0.78 6.60
C GLN A 321 -3.67 0.29 5.42
N PHE A 322 -4.31 -0.42 4.50
CA PHE A 322 -3.80 -0.55 3.14
C PHE A 322 -4.17 0.74 2.39
N THR A 323 -3.18 1.50 1.94
CA THR A 323 -3.38 2.91 1.55
C THR A 323 -3.28 3.18 0.06
N GLU A 324 -2.54 2.36 -0.69
CA GLU A 324 -2.19 2.63 -2.09
C GLU A 324 -2.14 1.32 -2.92
N VAL A 325 -3.10 0.43 -2.69
CA VAL A 325 -3.06 -0.93 -3.25
C VAL A 325 -3.15 -0.87 -4.78
N ASP A 326 -2.11 -1.38 -5.42
CA ASP A 326 -2.11 -1.85 -6.80
C ASP A 326 -1.36 -3.18 -6.90
N VAL A 327 -1.82 -4.04 -7.82
CA VAL A 327 -1.22 -5.36 -8.06
C VAL A 327 -0.88 -5.46 -9.53
N SER A 328 0.30 -4.98 -9.89
CA SER A 328 0.74 -4.90 -11.28
C SER A 328 1.09 -6.27 -11.87
N CYS A 329 0.84 -6.42 -13.18
CA CYS A 329 1.41 -7.53 -13.94
C CYS A 329 2.89 -7.31 -14.28
N GLY A 330 3.29 -6.05 -14.46
CA GLY A 330 4.70 -5.65 -14.56
C GLY A 330 5.38 -5.65 -13.19
N PHE A 331 6.72 -5.73 -13.19
CA PHE A 331 7.52 -5.80 -11.97
C PHE A 331 8.91 -5.20 -12.17
N PHE A 332 9.56 -4.78 -11.08
CA PHE A 332 10.98 -4.45 -11.10
C PHE A 332 11.83 -5.72 -11.02
N ASN A 333 12.79 -5.89 -11.93
CA ASN A 333 13.78 -6.97 -11.83
C ASN A 333 14.81 -6.67 -10.72
N PRO A 334 15.71 -7.62 -10.36
CA PRO A 334 16.73 -7.40 -9.34
C PRO A 334 17.68 -6.22 -9.61
N ALA A 335 17.87 -5.85 -10.88
CA ALA A 335 18.65 -4.67 -11.29
C ALA A 335 17.87 -3.35 -11.17
N GLY A 336 16.62 -3.36 -10.69
CA GLY A 336 15.79 -2.17 -10.55
C GLY A 336 15.16 -1.65 -11.84
N LYS A 337 15.21 -2.42 -12.94
CA LYS A 337 14.56 -2.10 -14.21
C LYS A 337 13.11 -2.57 -14.21
N TRP A 338 12.19 -1.70 -14.64
CA TRP A 338 10.79 -2.07 -14.82
C TRP A 338 10.63 -3.01 -16.02
N ILE A 339 10.02 -4.17 -15.78
CA ILE A 339 9.63 -5.15 -16.77
C ILE A 339 8.12 -5.05 -16.95
N LYS A 340 7.69 -4.62 -18.14
CA LYS A 340 6.27 -4.48 -18.48
C LYS A 340 5.57 -5.82 -18.53
N CYS A 341 4.26 -5.79 -18.33
CA CYS A 341 3.38 -6.94 -18.51
C CYS A 341 3.45 -7.43 -19.96
N LYS A 342 3.92 -8.66 -20.16
CA LYS A 342 3.97 -9.29 -21.49
C LYS A 342 2.64 -9.95 -21.88
N LYS A 343 1.91 -10.48 -20.90
CA LYS A 343 0.68 -11.25 -21.10
C LYS A 343 -0.37 -10.85 -20.08
N TRP A 344 -1.59 -10.58 -20.56
CA TRP A 344 -2.76 -10.29 -19.72
C TRP A 344 -3.89 -11.30 -19.95
N THR A 345 -3.61 -12.58 -19.72
CA THR A 345 -4.58 -13.66 -19.92
C THR A 345 -5.42 -13.90 -18.66
N LYS A 346 -6.32 -14.88 -18.71
CA LYS A 346 -7.11 -15.31 -17.55
C LYS A 346 -6.23 -15.74 -16.36
N VAL A 347 -5.04 -16.29 -16.62
CA VAL A 347 -4.09 -16.70 -15.57
C VAL A 347 -3.64 -15.49 -14.75
N GLN A 348 -3.13 -14.44 -15.40
CA GLN A 348 -2.69 -13.22 -14.70
C GLN A 348 -3.85 -12.52 -13.98
N GLN A 349 -5.03 -12.47 -14.60
CA GLN A 349 -6.23 -11.92 -13.98
C GLN A 349 -6.63 -12.68 -12.70
N ASN A 350 -6.54 -14.02 -12.70
CA ASN A 350 -6.84 -14.85 -11.54
C ASN A 350 -5.77 -14.71 -10.44
N MET A 351 -4.48 -14.63 -10.80
CA MET A 351 -3.40 -14.36 -9.84
C MET A 351 -3.61 -13.01 -9.13
N GLN A 352 -3.89 -11.96 -9.90
CA GLN A 352 -4.22 -10.65 -9.35
C GLN A 352 -5.45 -10.73 -8.43
N ALA A 353 -6.52 -11.40 -8.86
CA ALA A 353 -7.74 -11.54 -8.08
C ALA A 353 -7.49 -12.24 -6.74
N ASN A 354 -6.68 -13.30 -6.72
CA ASN A 354 -6.31 -14.00 -5.49
C ASN A 354 -5.52 -13.12 -4.52
N ILE A 355 -4.61 -12.28 -5.02
CA ILE A 355 -3.86 -11.33 -4.17
C ILE A 355 -4.81 -10.31 -3.53
N TYR A 356 -5.67 -9.66 -4.33
CA TYR A 356 -6.67 -8.72 -3.81
C TYR A 356 -7.59 -9.37 -2.76
N LYS A 357 -8.11 -10.58 -3.05
CA LYS A 357 -8.95 -11.35 -2.12
C LYS A 357 -8.23 -11.62 -0.80
N THR A 358 -6.96 -12.03 -0.88
CA THR A 358 -6.17 -12.43 0.29
C THR A 358 -5.82 -11.24 1.18
N LEU A 359 -5.39 -10.12 0.59
CA LEU A 359 -5.13 -8.89 1.35
C LEU A 359 -6.40 -8.33 2.01
N MET A 360 -7.55 -8.37 1.33
CA MET A 360 -8.83 -7.98 1.90
C MET A 360 -9.20 -8.88 3.09
N ARG A 361 -9.08 -10.21 2.96
CA ARG A 361 -9.31 -11.15 4.07
C ARG A 361 -8.41 -10.87 5.25
N ILE A 362 -7.11 -10.62 5.02
CA ILE A 362 -6.16 -10.23 6.08
C ILE A 362 -6.65 -8.96 6.81
N CYS A 363 -7.12 -7.94 6.08
CA CYS A 363 -7.65 -6.72 6.70
C CYS A 363 -8.92 -6.98 7.52
N LEU A 364 -9.83 -7.82 7.01
CA LEU A 364 -11.07 -8.17 7.70
C LEU A 364 -10.82 -8.95 8.99
N GLN A 365 -9.89 -9.91 8.93
CA GLN A 365 -9.44 -10.71 10.06
C GLN A 365 -8.57 -9.92 11.05
N SER A 366 -8.09 -8.73 10.69
CA SER A 366 -7.24 -7.91 11.57
C SER A 366 -8.05 -6.76 12.20
N PRO A 367 -8.27 -6.75 13.54
CA PRO A 367 -9.16 -5.79 14.20
C PRO A 367 -8.61 -4.36 14.16
N ASN A 368 -7.31 -4.19 13.92
CA ASN A 368 -6.64 -2.91 13.75
C ASN A 368 -6.49 -2.46 12.28
N CYS A 369 -6.87 -3.27 11.28
CA CYS A 369 -6.87 -2.83 9.89
C CYS A 369 -8.20 -2.13 9.53
N THR A 370 -8.24 -0.84 9.20
CA THR A 370 -9.50 -0.08 9.06
C THR A 370 -9.85 0.37 7.65
N ALA A 371 -8.90 0.36 6.73
CA ALA A 371 -9.12 0.79 5.35
C ALA A 371 -8.33 -0.04 4.33
N PHE A 372 -8.91 -0.14 3.15
CA PHE A 372 -8.34 -0.74 1.95
C PHE A 372 -8.52 0.22 0.77
N VAL A 373 -7.49 0.99 0.48
CA VAL A 373 -7.51 2.08 -0.50
C VAL A 373 -6.64 1.69 -1.69
N MET A 374 -7.22 1.69 -2.88
CA MET A 374 -6.48 1.41 -4.12
C MET A 374 -5.80 2.67 -4.64
N TRP A 375 -4.62 2.54 -5.27
CA TRP A 375 -3.94 3.68 -5.88
C TRP A 375 -4.43 4.01 -7.30
N GLY A 376 -5.74 4.00 -7.46
CA GLY A 376 -6.41 4.33 -8.71
C GLY A 376 -7.76 3.62 -8.83
N VAL A 377 -8.53 4.04 -9.83
CA VAL A 377 -9.88 3.54 -10.07
C VAL A 377 -9.87 2.51 -11.20
N THR A 378 -9.24 2.83 -12.32
CA THR A 378 -9.28 2.06 -13.57
C THR A 378 -7.91 2.00 -14.21
N ASP A 379 -7.63 0.90 -14.89
CA ASP A 379 -6.41 0.72 -15.70
C ASP A 379 -6.20 1.82 -16.74
N SER A 380 -7.21 2.63 -17.11
CA SER A 380 -7.05 3.70 -18.11
C SER A 380 -6.27 4.93 -17.61
N VAL A 381 -6.00 5.04 -16.31
CA VAL A 381 -5.33 6.22 -15.71
C VAL A 381 -4.24 5.82 -14.72
N THR A 382 -3.67 4.63 -14.88
CA THR A 382 -2.66 4.12 -13.97
C THR A 382 -1.28 4.76 -14.19
N TRP A 383 -0.53 4.92 -13.11
CA TRP A 383 0.87 5.36 -13.13
C TRP A 383 1.85 4.26 -13.57
N LEU A 384 1.39 3.00 -13.66
CA LEU A 384 2.21 1.81 -13.94
C LEU A 384 2.13 1.37 -15.41
N ASN A 385 2.36 2.28 -16.37
CA ASN A 385 2.55 1.94 -17.79
C ASN A 385 1.48 1.01 -18.42
N ASN A 386 0.22 1.08 -17.98
CA ASN A 386 -0.88 0.19 -18.38
C ASN A 386 -0.72 -1.30 -17.97
N ASP A 387 0.07 -1.63 -16.93
CA ASP A 387 0.29 -3.01 -16.46
C ASP A 387 -0.87 -3.60 -15.64
N HIS A 388 -2.09 -3.20 -15.99
CA HIS A 388 -3.36 -3.68 -15.47
C HIS A 388 -3.51 -3.76 -13.94
N PRO A 389 -3.08 -2.77 -13.14
CA PRO A 389 -3.01 -2.92 -11.69
C PRO A 389 -4.34 -2.86 -10.93
N HIS A 390 -5.38 -2.26 -11.52
CA HIS A 390 -6.58 -1.86 -10.80
C HIS A 390 -7.72 -2.89 -10.93
N ILE A 391 -8.82 -2.66 -10.22
CA ILE A 391 -9.96 -3.59 -10.16
C ILE A 391 -10.99 -3.37 -11.28
N PHE A 392 -10.87 -2.25 -12.00
CA PHE A 392 -11.64 -1.95 -13.21
C PHE A 392 -10.70 -1.86 -14.41
N ASP A 393 -11.13 -2.44 -15.54
CA ASP A 393 -10.38 -2.34 -16.79
C ASP A 393 -10.48 -0.94 -17.40
N ARG A 394 -9.83 -0.74 -18.54
CA ARG A 394 -9.80 0.54 -19.26
C ARG A 394 -11.17 1.02 -19.76
N LYS A 395 -12.15 0.12 -19.85
CA LYS A 395 -13.56 0.39 -20.23
C LYS A 395 -14.48 0.42 -19.01
N TYR A 396 -13.91 0.49 -17.80
CA TYR A 396 -14.62 0.48 -16.51
C TYR A 396 -15.41 -0.81 -16.23
N LYS A 397 -15.15 -1.90 -16.97
CA LYS A 397 -15.73 -3.20 -16.65
C LYS A 397 -15.01 -3.76 -15.42
N LYS A 398 -15.79 -4.47 -14.59
CA LYS A 398 -15.29 -5.13 -13.38
C LYS A 398 -14.35 -6.26 -13.79
N LYS A 399 -13.11 -6.24 -13.28
CA LYS A 399 -12.14 -7.32 -13.49
C LYS A 399 -12.39 -8.45 -12.48
N PRO A 400 -11.82 -9.66 -12.67
CA PRO A 400 -11.85 -10.72 -11.66
C PRO A 400 -11.41 -10.25 -10.26
N ALA A 401 -10.48 -9.29 -10.19
CA ALA A 401 -10.06 -8.65 -8.94
C ALA A 401 -11.19 -7.91 -8.20
N TYR A 402 -12.09 -7.20 -8.90
CA TYR A 402 -13.28 -6.60 -8.30
C TYR A 402 -14.16 -7.68 -7.67
N HIS A 403 -14.43 -8.75 -8.41
CA HIS A 403 -15.30 -9.83 -7.94
C HIS A 403 -14.70 -10.55 -6.72
N ALA A 404 -13.40 -10.82 -6.75
CA ALA A 404 -12.64 -11.34 -5.61
C ALA A 404 -12.78 -10.48 -4.34
N LEU A 405 -12.66 -9.15 -4.45
CA LEU A 405 -12.88 -8.25 -3.32
C LEU A 405 -14.31 -8.33 -2.81
N THR A 406 -15.31 -8.29 -3.69
CA THR A 406 -16.71 -8.39 -3.26
C THR A 406 -17.03 -9.74 -2.62
N ALA A 407 -16.41 -10.82 -3.08
CA ALA A 407 -16.57 -12.16 -2.49
C ALA A 407 -15.94 -12.24 -1.09
N ALA A 408 -14.80 -11.58 -0.84
CA ALA A 408 -14.22 -11.50 0.50
C ALA A 408 -15.07 -10.66 1.49
N LEU A 409 -15.90 -9.75 0.97
CA LEU A 409 -16.73 -8.84 1.78
C LEU A 409 -18.16 -9.33 2.01
N LYS A 410 -18.60 -10.37 1.32
CA LYS A 410 -19.82 -11.11 1.67
C LYS A 410 -19.47 -11.97 2.88
#